data_AF-A0A0B1XXM5-F1
#
_entry.id   AF-A0A0B1XXM5-F1
#
_cell.length_a   1.000
_cell.length_b   1.000
_cell.length_c   1.000
_cell.angle_alpha   90.00
_cell.angle_beta   90.00
_cell.angle_gamma   90.00
#
_symmetry.space_group_name_H-M   'P 1'
#
loop_
_entity.id
_entity.type
_entity.pdbx_description
1 polymer ?
#
loop_
_entity_poly.entity_id
_entity_poly.type
_entity_poly.pdbx_seq_one_letter_code
_entity_poly.pdbx_strand_id
1 'polypeptide(L)' 'MIRRRSAIEPVIGHMKADGKLDRNSLKGAVGDAIHAVLCEAGHNLRMILRKLRLLYAWILGTLFAHTCPLMSAA' A
#
# COMPACT_ATOMS: atom_id res chain seq x y z
N MET A 1 -6.48 -26.63 -7.43
CA MET A 1 -7.05 -25.52 -6.64
C MET A 1 -6.10 -24.32 -6.71
N ILE A 2 -6.53 -23.19 -7.28
CA ILE A 2 -5.69 -22.04 -7.61
C ILE A 2 -5.19 -21.34 -6.33
N ARG A 3 -3.89 -21.46 -5.99
CA ARG A 3 -3.22 -20.82 -4.83
C ARG A 3 -3.41 -19.31 -4.71
N ARG A 4 -3.86 -18.64 -5.77
CA ARG A 4 -4.16 -17.20 -5.73
C ARG A 4 -5.49 -16.88 -5.06
N ARG A 5 -6.50 -17.75 -5.16
CA ARG A 5 -7.83 -17.50 -4.55
C ARG A 5 -7.79 -17.65 -3.03
N SER A 6 -6.98 -18.57 -2.52
CA SER A 6 -6.75 -18.74 -1.08
C SER A 6 -6.02 -17.56 -0.43
N ALA A 7 -5.33 -16.73 -1.21
CA ALA A 7 -4.70 -15.51 -0.69
C ALA A 7 -5.67 -14.32 -0.58
N ILE A 8 -6.88 -14.44 -1.13
CA ILE A 8 -7.88 -13.36 -1.12
C ILE A 8 -8.58 -13.27 0.24
N GLU A 9 -8.97 -14.41 0.82
CA GLU A 9 -9.62 -14.45 2.14
C GLU A 9 -8.81 -13.75 3.25
N PRO A 10 -7.49 -13.98 3.41
CA PRO A 10 -6.71 -13.24 4.40
C PRO A 10 -6.62 -11.75 4.09
N VAL A 11 -6.56 -11.34 2.81
CA VAL A 11 -6.57 -9.91 2.44
C VAL A 11 -7.91 -9.26 2.79
N ILE A 12 -9.04 -9.95 2.56
CA ILE A 12 -10.37 -9.48 2.97
C ILE A 12 -10.47 -9.39 4.50
N GLY A 13 -9.94 -10.38 5.22
CA GLY A 13 -9.85 -10.37 6.69
C GLY A 13 -9.08 -9.15 7.21
N HIS A 14 -7.90 -8.89 6.66
CA HIS A 14 -7.14 -7.67 6.96
C HIS A 14 -7.86 -6.39 6.56
N MET A 15 -8.61 -6.39 5.45
CA MET A 15 -9.41 -5.23 5.06
C MET A 15 -10.55 -4.94 6.02
N LYS A 16 -11.18 -5.97 6.60
CA LYS A 16 -12.20 -5.80 7.65
C LYS A 16 -11.60 -5.20 8.93
N ALA A 17 -10.51 -5.77 9.43
CA ALA A 17 -9.88 -5.34 10.68
C ALA A 17 -9.09 -4.03 10.53
N ASP A 18 -8.10 -4.00 9.64
CA ASP A 18 -7.13 -2.90 9.48
C ASP A 18 -7.57 -1.90 8.41
N GLY A 19 -8.28 -2.38 7.39
CA GLY A 19 -8.76 -1.57 6.26
C GLY A 19 -10.00 -0.74 6.56
N LYS A 20 -10.52 -0.79 7.80
CA LYS A 20 -11.73 -0.08 8.26
C LYS A 20 -13.00 -0.42 7.48
N LEU A 21 -13.00 -1.52 6.74
CA LEU A 21 -14.16 -1.96 5.98
C LEU A 21 -15.33 -2.31 6.91
N ASP A 22 -15.05 -2.74 8.15
CA ASP A 22 -16.06 -3.06 9.17
C ASP A 22 -16.70 -1.83 9.84
N ARG A 23 -16.15 -0.63 9.61
CA ARG A 23 -16.63 0.63 10.21
C ARG A 23 -17.14 1.57 9.12
N ASN A 24 -18.33 1.29 8.61
CA ASN A 24 -19.03 2.17 7.68
C ASN A 24 -19.91 3.19 8.44
N SER A 25 -19.68 4.48 8.22
CA SER A 25 -20.53 5.57 8.73
C SER A 25 -21.54 6.09 7.70
N LEU A 26 -21.47 5.60 6.46
CA LEU A 26 -22.40 5.97 5.38
C LEU A 26 -23.70 5.18 5.51
N LYS A 27 -24.84 5.82 5.22
CA LYS A 27 -26.16 5.22 5.38
C LYS A 27 -26.62 4.49 4.13
N GLY A 28 -27.09 3.26 4.30
CA GLY A 28 -27.76 2.46 3.27
C GLY A 28 -26.82 1.80 2.26
N ALA A 29 -27.39 0.95 1.40
CA ALA A 29 -26.64 0.05 0.52
C ALA A 29 -25.70 0.78 -0.46
N VAL A 30 -26.08 1.97 -0.92
CA VAL A 30 -25.23 2.81 -1.77
C VAL A 30 -24.00 3.29 -1.00
N GLY A 31 -24.19 3.68 0.27
CA GLY A 31 -23.11 4.06 1.17
C GLY A 31 -22.16 2.91 1.45
N ASP A 32 -22.70 1.71 1.71
CA ASP A 32 -21.90 0.49 1.91
C ASP A 32 -21.00 0.19 0.70
N ALA A 33 -21.57 0.27 -0.52
CA ALA A 33 -20.84 0.04 -1.75
C ALA A 33 -19.70 1.07 -1.95
N ILE A 34 -19.99 2.35 -1.73
CA ILE A 34 -18.99 3.42 -1.83
C ILE A 34 -17.87 3.25 -0.79
N HIS A 35 -18.23 2.93 0.45
CA HIS A 35 -17.25 2.71 1.53
C HIS A 35 -16.33 1.54 1.23
N ALA A 36 -16.88 0.44 0.68
CA ALA A 36 -16.10 -0.72 0.29
C ALA A 36 -15.08 -0.40 -0.80
N VAL A 37 -15.52 0.28 -1.87
CA VAL A 37 -14.64 0.71 -2.97
C VAL A 37 -13.55 1.65 -2.47
N LEU A 38 -13.89 2.60 -1.59
CA LEU A 38 -12.92 3.57 -1.08
C LEU A 38 -11.88 2.92 -0.13
N CYS A 39 -12.31 1.98 0.71
CA CYS A 39 -11.41 1.21 1.57
C CYS A 39 -10.41 0.39 0.75
N GLU A 40 -10.88 -0.24 -0.33
CA GLU A 40 -10.04 -1.04 -1.24
C GLU A 40 -9.07 -0.14 -2.02
N ALA A 41 -9.56 0.98 -2.57
CA ALA A 41 -8.72 1.98 -3.23
C ALA A 41 -7.62 2.49 -2.28
N GLY A 42 -7.97 2.81 -1.03
CA GLY A 42 -7.02 3.21 -0.01
C GLY A 42 -5.97 2.13 0.30
N HIS A 43 -6.36 0.85 0.29
CA HIS A 43 -5.42 -0.26 0.43
C HIS A 43 -4.43 -0.33 -0.74
N ASN A 44 -4.92 -0.18 -1.97
CA ASN A 44 -4.07 -0.15 -3.16
C ASN A 44 -3.09 1.03 -3.15
N LEU A 45 -3.56 2.24 -2.79
CA LEU A 45 -2.71 3.42 -2.65
C LEU A 45 -1.59 3.21 -1.62
N ARG A 46 -1.88 2.58 -0.47
CA ARG A 46 -0.84 2.23 0.52
C ARG A 46 0.23 1.29 -0.06
N MET A 47 -0.16 0.31 -0.89
CA MET A 47 0.80 -0.57 -1.55
C MET A 47 1.68 0.16 -2.56
N ILE A 48 1.10 1.06 -3.36
CA ILE A 48 1.84 1.91 -4.30
C ILE A 48 2.84 2.80 -3.56
N LEU A 49 2.40 3.49 -2.50
CA LEU A 49 3.26 4.36 -1.70
C LEU A 49 4.43 3.60 -1.05
N ARG A 50 4.20 2.36 -0.58
CA ARG A 50 5.28 1.51 -0.06
C ARG A 50 6.34 1.21 -1.12
N LYS A 51 5.93 0.89 -2.36
CA LYS A 51 6.86 0.65 -3.47
C LYS A 51 7.61 1.92 -3.86
N LEU A 52 6.92 3.06 -3.93
CA LEU A 52 7.53 4.35 -4.22
C LEU A 52 8.56 4.75 -3.14
N ARG A 53 8.26 4.49 -1.85
CA ARG A 53 9.21 4.75 -0.77
C ARG A 53 10.50 3.93 -0.90
N LEU A 54 10.38 2.65 -1.28
CA LEU A 54 11.55 1.80 -1.52
C LEU A 54 12.36 2.28 -2.73
N LEU A 55 11.68 2.62 -3.82
CA LEU A 55 12.31 3.19 -5.01
C LEU A 55 13.06 4.49 -4.68
N TYR A 56 12.43 5.38 -3.92
CA TYR A 56 13.03 6.63 -3.49
C TYR A 56 14.27 6.41 -2.61
N ALA A 57 14.19 5.48 -1.64
CA ALA A 57 15.34 5.11 -0.83
C ALA A 57 16.49 4.51 -1.66
N TRP A 58 16.16 3.72 -2.69
CA TRP A 58 17.14 3.16 -3.60
C TRP A 58 17.83 4.23 -4.44
N ILE A 59 17.07 5.17 -5.02
CA ILE A 59 17.60 6.32 -5.77
C ILE A 59 18.50 7.19 -4.88
N LEU A 60 18.08 7.49 -3.66
CA LEU A 60 18.91 8.25 -2.72
C LEU A 60 20.20 7.48 -2.40
N GLY A 61 20.11 6.20 -2.10
CA GLY A 61 21.27 5.36 -1.78
C GLY A 61 22.29 5.31 -2.93
N THR A 62 21.83 5.18 -4.17
CA THR A 62 22.72 5.20 -5.34
C THR A 62 23.33 6.59 -5.56
N LEU A 63 22.55 7.66 -5.41
CA LEU A 63 23.07 9.03 -5.47
C LEU A 63 24.16 9.28 -4.43
N PHE A 64 23.94 8.92 -3.17
CA PHE A 64 24.95 9.03 -2.11
C PHE A 64 26.20 8.19 -2.40
N ALA A 65 26.03 6.97 -2.92
CA ALA A 65 27.16 6.12 -3.30
C ALA A 65 27.97 6.69 -4.48
N HIS A 66 27.34 7.42 -5.40
CA HIS A 66 28.00 8.04 -6.55
C HIS A 66 28.62 9.42 -6.26
N THR A 67 28.16 10.13 -5.22
CA THR A 67 28.77 11.40 -4.78
C THR A 67 29.92 11.19 -3.77
N CYS A 68 29.92 10.08 -3.03
CA CYS A 68 30.97 9.71 -2.08
C CYS A 68 32.41 9.56 -2.68
N PRO A 69 32.63 9.14 -3.95
CA PRO A 69 33.98 9.08 -4.53
C PRO A 69 34.61 10.47 -4.71
N LEU A 70 33.81 11.55 -4.79
CA LEU A 70 34.33 12.93 -4.90
C LEU A 70 34.71 13.52 -3.53
N MET A 71 34.16 13.03 -2.42
CA MET A 71 34.47 13.53 -1.07
C MET A 71 35.72 12.87 -0.45
N SER A 72 36.21 11.76 -1.00
CA SER A 72 37.46 11.12 -0.54
C SER A 72 38.73 11.73 -1.17
N ALA A 73 38.59 12.74 -2.03
CA ALA A 73 39.69 13.39 -2.74
C ALA A 73 39.92 14.86 -2.34
N ALA A 74 39.38 15.30 -1.19
CA ALA A 74 39.63 16.61 -0.59
C ALA A 74 40.35 16.46 0.75
#